data_AF-A0A3E0PKD1-F1
#
_entry.id   AF-A0A3E0PKD1-F1
#
_cell.length_a   1.000
_cell.length_b   1.000
_cell.length_c   1.000
_cell.angle_alpha   90.00
_cell.angle_beta   90.00
_cell.angle_gamma   90.00
#
_symmetry.space_group_name_H-M   'P 1'
#
loop_
_entity.id
_entity.type
_entity.pdbx_description
1 polymer ?
#
loop_
_entity_poly.entity_id
_entity_poly.type
_entity_poly.pdbx_seq_one_letter_code
_entity_poly.pdbx_strand_id
1 'polypeptide(L)'
;MTKFQKKLLGFLTAWPFAWILLFVVAIFGIIIVDPGGDPGAVFGVGALLFVLIHALTIFLIIALQVFYIVNVFKNENVKKEHQVVWVIALFFGGLFAMPIYWYLNIWREQEDEYGDYKGLAPASEYESADRFGTRSRTEDPVPPEPHSWR
;
A
#
# COMPACT_ATOMS: atom_id res chain seq x y z
N MET A 1 -5.64 10.20 1.41
CA MET A 1 -6.54 9.59 2.43
C MET A 1 -6.30 10.25 3.77
N THR A 2 -7.34 10.47 4.58
CA THR A 2 -7.20 10.95 5.96
C THR A 2 -6.64 9.84 6.86
N LYS A 3 -6.02 10.21 7.99
CA LYS A 3 -5.47 9.23 8.97
C LYS A 3 -6.53 8.24 9.47
N PHE A 4 -7.79 8.71 9.62
CA PHE A 4 -8.91 7.86 9.99
C PHE A 4 -9.26 6.83 8.91
N GLN A 5 -9.33 7.25 7.63
CA GLN A 5 -9.60 6.34 6.50
C GLN A 5 -8.54 5.23 6.40
N LYS A 6 -7.26 5.55 6.66
CA LYS A 6 -6.18 4.55 6.67
C LYS A 6 -6.42 3.48 7.74
N LYS A 7 -6.75 3.89 8.97
CA LYS A 7 -7.07 2.98 10.08
C LYS A 7 -8.31 2.14 9.79
N LEU A 8 -9.37 2.75 9.28
CA LEU A 8 -10.62 2.06 8.93
C LEU A 8 -10.38 1.00 7.84
N LEU A 9 -9.61 1.34 6.81
CA LEU A 9 -9.25 0.41 5.76
C LEU A 9 -8.44 -0.79 6.30
N GLY A 10 -7.50 -0.54 7.20
CA GLY A 10 -6.75 -1.60 7.88
C GLY A 10 -7.65 -2.52 8.68
N PHE A 11 -8.58 -1.96 9.46
CA PHE A 11 -9.57 -2.73 10.21
C PHE A 11 -10.45 -3.59 9.30
N LEU A 12 -10.98 -3.02 8.21
CA LEU A 12 -11.77 -3.75 7.21
C LEU A 12 -10.96 -4.86 6.54
N THR A 13 -9.66 -4.67 6.34
CA THR A 13 -8.78 -5.68 5.74
C THR A 13 -8.46 -6.81 6.73
N ALA A 14 -8.39 -6.51 8.03
CA ALA A 14 -8.19 -7.51 9.08
C ALA A 14 -9.47 -8.32 9.39
N TRP A 15 -10.66 -7.73 9.18
CA TRP A 15 -11.95 -8.36 9.49
C TRP A 15 -12.13 -9.77 8.89
N PRO A 16 -11.87 -10.01 7.60
CA PRO A 16 -11.96 -11.35 7.01
C PRO A 16 -11.14 -12.42 7.75
N PHE A 17 -9.98 -12.08 8.30
CA PHE A 17 -9.14 -13.03 9.05
C PHE A 17 -9.81 -13.44 10.35
N ALA A 18 -10.36 -12.47 11.09
CA ALA A 18 -11.11 -12.74 12.31
C ALA A 18 -12.34 -13.61 12.01
N TRP A 19 -13.04 -13.30 10.91
CA TRP A 19 -14.19 -14.09 10.47
C TRP A 19 -13.82 -15.52 10.08
N ILE A 20 -12.72 -15.72 9.34
CA ILE A 20 -12.26 -17.07 8.98
C ILE A 20 -11.92 -17.89 10.23
N LEU A 21 -11.24 -17.31 11.21
CA LEU A 21 -10.95 -18.01 12.46
C LEU A 21 -12.23 -18.42 13.20
N LEU A 22 -13.19 -17.50 13.34
CA LEU A 22 -14.49 -17.80 13.95
C LEU A 22 -15.26 -18.87 13.17
N PHE A 23 -15.28 -18.78 11.84
CA PHE A 23 -15.94 -19.73 10.96
C PHE A 23 -15.34 -21.13 11.11
N VAL A 24 -14.00 -21.23 11.09
CA VAL A 24 -13.28 -22.51 11.28
C VAL A 24 -13.61 -23.08 12.65
N VAL A 25 -13.48 -22.31 13.73
CA VAL A 25 -13.79 -22.77 15.09
C VAL A 25 -15.25 -23.23 15.20
N ALA A 26 -16.20 -22.51 14.60
CA ALA A 26 -17.61 -22.89 14.59
C ALA A 26 -17.85 -24.22 13.86
N ILE A 27 -17.30 -24.38 12.66
CA ILE A 27 -17.46 -25.60 11.85
C ILE A 27 -16.81 -26.81 12.55
N PHE A 28 -15.57 -26.68 13.02
CA PHE A 28 -14.90 -27.76 13.75
C PHE A 28 -15.61 -28.09 15.07
N GLY A 29 -16.11 -27.08 15.78
CA GLY A 29 -16.91 -27.29 16.98
C GLY A 29 -18.15 -28.14 16.72
N ILE A 30 -18.85 -27.88 15.62
CA ILE A 30 -20.01 -28.67 15.20
C ILE A 30 -19.61 -30.12 14.88
N ILE A 31 -18.57 -30.30 14.06
CA ILE A 31 -18.09 -31.62 13.67
C ILE A 31 -17.68 -32.46 14.89
N ILE A 32 -17.10 -31.85 15.92
CA ILE A 32 -16.68 -32.55 17.14
C ILE A 32 -17.88 -32.93 18.02
N VAL A 33 -18.86 -32.03 18.17
CA VAL A 33 -20.00 -32.24 19.06
C VAL A 33 -21.03 -33.20 18.46
N ASP A 34 -21.24 -33.15 17.14
CA ASP A 34 -22.19 -34.00 16.43
C ASP A 34 -21.63 -34.49 15.07
N PRO A 35 -20.71 -35.47 15.10
CA PRO A 35 -20.08 -36.04 13.91
C PRO A 35 -21.09 -36.90 13.12
N GLY A 36 -21.97 -36.24 12.37
CA GLY A 36 -23.04 -36.87 11.59
C GLY A 36 -24.34 -36.07 11.57
N GLY A 37 -24.45 -35.06 12.45
CA GLY A 37 -25.58 -34.14 12.48
C GLY A 37 -25.68 -33.23 11.26
N ASP A 38 -26.90 -32.79 10.97
CA ASP A 38 -27.14 -31.73 10.00
C ASP A 38 -26.62 -30.39 10.56
N PRO A 39 -25.59 -29.76 9.96
CA PRO A 39 -25.09 -28.46 10.42
C PRO A 39 -26.20 -27.39 10.44
N GLY A 40 -27.19 -27.48 9.55
CA GLY A 40 -28.34 -26.59 9.52
C GLY A 40 -29.21 -26.67 10.78
N ALA A 41 -29.32 -27.85 11.38
CA ALA A 41 -30.05 -28.06 12.62
C ALA A 41 -29.35 -27.41 13.84
N VAL A 42 -28.02 -27.40 13.84
CA VAL A 42 -27.23 -26.78 14.94
C VAL A 42 -27.33 -25.26 14.93
N PHE A 43 -27.36 -24.65 13.75
CA PHE A 43 -27.42 -23.20 13.64
C PHE A 43 -28.84 -22.62 13.81
N GLY A 44 -29.90 -23.39 13.55
CA GLY A 44 -31.29 -22.95 13.75
C GLY A 44 -31.60 -21.57 13.17
N VAL A 45 -32.21 -20.67 13.95
CA VAL A 45 -32.47 -19.27 13.55
C VAL A 45 -31.17 -18.47 13.32
N GLY A 46 -30.08 -18.86 13.99
CA GLY A 46 -28.75 -18.29 13.78
C GLY A 46 -28.12 -18.67 12.43
N ALA A 47 -28.62 -19.70 11.74
CA ALA A 47 -28.09 -20.16 10.46
C ALA A 47 -28.20 -19.08 9.38
N LEU A 48 -29.35 -18.41 9.32
CA LEU A 48 -29.57 -17.34 8.34
C LEU A 48 -28.62 -16.17 8.59
N LEU A 49 -28.47 -15.74 9.86
CA LEU A 49 -27.54 -14.68 10.21
C LEU A 49 -26.09 -15.06 9.90
N PHE A 50 -25.69 -16.29 10.21
CA PHE A 50 -24.36 -16.80 9.91
C PHE A 50 -24.07 -16.79 8.40
N VAL A 51 -25.01 -17.29 7.59
CA VAL A 51 -24.90 -17.27 6.12
C VAL A 51 -24.86 -15.83 5.58
N LEU A 52 -25.69 -14.93 6.11
CA LEU A 52 -25.69 -13.53 5.70
C LEU A 52 -24.36 -12.83 6.03
N ILE A 53 -23.83 -13.00 7.24
CA ILE A 53 -22.53 -12.42 7.62
C ILE A 53 -21.40 -13.03 6.78
N HIS A 54 -21.47 -14.33 6.49
CA HIS A 54 -20.52 -14.99 5.60
C HIS A 54 -20.56 -14.42 4.19
N ALA A 55 -21.76 -14.29 3.60
CA ALA A 55 -21.94 -13.69 2.29
C ALA A 55 -21.46 -12.22 2.25
N LEU A 56 -21.79 -11.42 3.28
CA LEU A 56 -21.29 -10.05 3.41
C LEU A 56 -19.77 -9.99 3.48
N THR A 57 -19.13 -10.95 4.15
CA THR A 57 -17.67 -11.02 4.22
C THR A 57 -17.06 -11.36 2.86
N ILE A 58 -17.68 -12.26 2.09
CA ILE A 58 -17.25 -12.55 0.71
C ILE A 58 -17.34 -11.29 -0.17
N PHE A 59 -18.47 -10.58 -0.13
CA PHE A 59 -18.63 -9.34 -0.88
C PHE A 59 -17.64 -8.25 -0.44
N LEU A 60 -17.35 -8.16 0.87
CA LEU A 60 -16.34 -7.26 1.40
C LEU A 60 -14.95 -7.59 0.85
N ILE A 61 -14.56 -8.86 0.82
CA ILE A 61 -13.26 -9.30 0.27
C ILE A 61 -13.16 -8.93 -1.21
N ILE A 62 -14.21 -9.17 -2.00
CA ILE A 62 -14.25 -8.81 -3.42
C ILE A 62 -14.12 -7.29 -3.60
N ALA A 63 -14.86 -6.51 -2.80
CA ALA A 63 -14.78 -5.06 -2.85
C ALA A 63 -13.38 -4.54 -2.47
N LEU A 64 -12.75 -5.12 -1.43
CA LEU A 64 -11.38 -4.81 -1.03
C LEU A 64 -10.39 -5.19 -2.14
N GLN A 65 -10.56 -6.35 -2.77
CA GLN A 65 -9.70 -6.80 -3.87
C GLN A 65 -9.68 -5.78 -5.02
N VAL A 66 -10.85 -5.36 -5.48
CA VAL A 66 -10.97 -4.36 -6.55
C VAL A 66 -10.41 -3.01 -6.08
N PHE A 67 -10.74 -2.59 -4.86
CA PHE A 67 -10.24 -1.34 -4.29
C PHE A 67 -8.71 -1.30 -4.26
N TYR A 68 -8.06 -2.36 -3.77
CA TYR A 68 -6.60 -2.41 -3.68
C TYR A 68 -5.93 -2.42 -5.06
N ILE A 69 -6.48 -3.15 -6.03
CA ILE A 69 -5.97 -3.15 -7.41
C ILE A 69 -6.05 -1.73 -8.01
N VAL A 70 -7.20 -1.07 -7.89
CA VAL A 70 -7.35 0.32 -8.36
C VAL A 70 -6.39 1.25 -7.62
N ASN A 71 -6.22 1.04 -6.31
CA ASN A 71 -5.33 1.85 -5.50
C ASN A 71 -3.86 1.68 -5.91
N VAL A 72 -3.41 0.51 -6.37
CA VAL A 72 -2.03 0.33 -6.88
C VAL A 72 -1.72 1.31 -8.01
N PHE A 73 -2.65 1.49 -8.95
CA PHE A 73 -2.45 2.38 -10.10
C PHE A 73 -2.59 3.86 -9.75
N LYS A 74 -3.38 4.18 -8.73
CA LYS A 74 -3.60 5.56 -8.27
C LYS A 74 -2.60 6.03 -7.22
N ASN A 75 -1.87 5.11 -6.60
CA ASN A 75 -0.93 5.43 -5.53
C ASN A 75 0.43 5.79 -6.10
N GLU A 76 0.80 7.07 -5.98
CA GLU A 76 2.09 7.61 -6.44
C GLU A 76 3.28 7.01 -5.67
N ASN A 77 3.04 6.46 -4.47
CA ASN A 77 4.06 5.77 -3.67
C ASN A 77 4.52 4.45 -4.29
N VAL A 78 3.74 3.87 -5.21
CA VAL A 78 4.10 2.63 -5.89
C VAL A 78 4.80 2.97 -7.21
N LYS A 79 6.12 2.75 -7.27
CA LYS A 79 6.90 2.90 -8.51
C LYS A 79 6.20 2.15 -9.65
N LYS A 80 6.11 2.77 -10.83
CA LYS A 80 5.40 2.20 -12.01
C LYS A 80 5.85 0.76 -12.33
N GLU A 81 7.15 0.49 -12.19
CA GLU A 81 7.76 -0.82 -12.39
C GLU A 81 7.24 -1.90 -11.41
N HIS A 82 6.87 -1.49 -10.19
CA HIS A 82 6.37 -2.40 -9.14
C HIS A 82 4.84 -2.53 -9.13
N GLN A 83 4.11 -1.70 -9.89
CA GLN A 83 2.65 -1.75 -9.93
C GLN A 83 2.15 -3.12 -10.42
N VAL A 84 2.76 -3.66 -11.48
CA VAL A 84 2.37 -4.98 -12.02
C VAL A 84 2.62 -6.09 -11.01
N VAL A 85 3.77 -6.06 -10.32
CA VAL A 85 4.09 -7.03 -9.25
C VAL A 85 3.05 -6.97 -8.15
N TRP A 86 2.64 -5.78 -7.74
CA TRP A 86 1.60 -5.63 -6.72
C TRP A 86 0.22 -6.09 -7.17
N VAL A 87 -0.16 -5.84 -8.43
CA VAL A 87 -1.43 -6.34 -8.96
C VAL A 87 -1.45 -7.87 -8.98
N ILE A 88 -0.36 -8.50 -9.45
CA ILE A 88 -0.23 -9.97 -9.44
C ILE A 88 -0.25 -10.49 -7.99
N ALA A 89 0.52 -9.89 -7.10
CA ALA A 89 0.58 -10.27 -5.70
C ALA A 89 -0.79 -10.14 -5.03
N LEU A 90 -1.53 -9.06 -5.27
CA LEU A 90 -2.88 -8.86 -4.74
C LEU A 90 -3.87 -9.87 -5.32
N PHE A 91 -3.78 -10.17 -6.63
CA PHE A 91 -4.70 -11.09 -7.28
C PHE A 91 -4.48 -12.54 -6.83
N PHE A 92 -3.23 -13.01 -6.77
CA PHE A 92 -2.91 -14.40 -6.40
C PHE A 92 -2.71 -14.59 -4.89
N GLY A 93 -2.13 -13.61 -4.21
CA GLY A 93 -1.96 -13.63 -2.76
C GLY A 93 -3.25 -13.30 -1.99
N GLY A 94 -4.25 -12.76 -2.68
CA GLY A 94 -5.61 -12.56 -2.19
C GLY A 94 -5.63 -11.94 -0.80
N LEU A 95 -6.22 -12.67 0.15
CA LEU A 95 -6.43 -12.20 1.51
C LEU A 95 -5.15 -11.75 2.21
N PHE A 96 -4.01 -12.42 1.98
CA PHE A 96 -2.74 -12.13 2.65
C PHE A 96 -2.00 -10.94 2.02
N ALA A 97 -2.11 -10.75 0.71
CA ALA A 97 -1.43 -9.66 0.03
C ALA A 97 -2.03 -8.29 0.37
N MET A 98 -3.33 -8.20 0.62
CA MET A 98 -4.01 -6.96 1.00
C MET A 98 -3.45 -6.28 2.26
N PRO A 99 -3.35 -6.95 3.44
CA PRO A 99 -2.81 -6.33 4.65
C PRO A 99 -1.34 -5.97 4.50
N ILE A 100 -0.56 -6.75 3.76
CA ILE A 100 0.84 -6.45 3.47
C ILE A 100 0.94 -5.18 2.61
N TYR A 101 0.14 -5.08 1.54
CA TYR A 101 0.08 -3.90 0.69
C TYR A 101 -0.33 -2.66 1.49
N TRP A 102 -1.37 -2.78 2.33
CA TRP A 102 -1.85 -1.70 3.19
C TRP A 102 -0.77 -1.19 4.13
N TYR A 103 -0.07 -2.10 4.81
CA TYR A 103 0.99 -1.73 5.75
C TYR A 103 2.16 -1.02 5.05
N LEU A 104 2.60 -1.54 3.90
CA LEU A 104 3.80 -1.04 3.21
C LEU A 104 3.56 0.22 2.38
N ASN A 105 2.41 0.36 1.72
CA ASN A 105 2.20 1.44 0.73
C ASN A 105 1.17 2.50 1.15
N ILE A 106 0.36 2.23 2.19
CA ILE A 106 -0.67 3.16 2.70
C ILE A 106 -0.32 3.64 4.11
N TRP A 107 0.07 2.72 5.00
CA TRP A 107 0.37 3.04 6.39
C TRP A 107 1.76 3.67 6.55
N ARG A 108 2.80 3.01 6.03
CA ARG A 108 4.13 3.60 5.86
C ARG A 108 4.12 4.46 4.60
N GLU A 109 3.67 5.71 4.69
CA GLU A 109 4.14 6.70 3.71
C GLU A 109 5.67 6.62 3.75
N GLN A 110 6.33 6.37 2.62
CA GLN A 110 7.79 6.48 2.58
C GLN A 110 8.09 7.95 2.88
N GLU A 111 8.54 8.24 4.10
CA GLU A 111 9.34 9.43 4.35
C GLU A 111 10.49 9.32 3.38
N ASP A 112 10.37 10.12 2.33
CA ASP A 112 11.24 10.20 1.22
C ASP A 112 12.68 10.20 1.74
N GLU A 113 13.52 9.38 1.11
CA GLU A 113 14.98 9.36 1.27
C GLU A 113 15.58 10.79 1.21
N TYR A 114 14.83 11.76 0.67
CA TYR A 114 15.06 13.19 0.68
C TYR A 114 15.13 13.86 2.07
N GLY A 115 14.59 13.23 3.12
CA GLY A 115 14.62 13.73 4.50
C GLY A 115 15.92 13.42 5.26
N ASP A 116 16.65 12.38 4.86
CA ASP A 116 17.84 11.89 5.57
C ASP A 116 19.12 12.68 5.20
N TYR A 117 19.18 13.24 3.99
CA TYR A 117 20.31 14.08 3.57
C TYR A 117 20.35 15.44 4.29
N LYS A 118 19.23 15.88 4.89
CA LYS A 118 19.22 17.10 5.72
C LYS A 118 19.97 16.95 7.03
N GLY A 119 20.26 15.71 7.46
CA GLY A 119 21.10 15.43 8.63
C GLY A 119 22.59 15.22 8.30
N LEU A 120 22.94 15.04 7.02
CA LEU A 120 24.28 14.62 6.59
C LEU A 120 25.11 15.73 5.95
N ALA A 121 24.50 16.86 5.57
CA ALA A 121 25.26 18.05 5.18
C ALA A 121 25.70 18.78 6.47
N PRO A 122 27.01 18.80 6.80
CA PRO A 122 27.49 19.55 7.95
C PRO A 122 27.12 21.02 7.78
N ALA A 123 26.74 21.66 8.88
CA ALA A 123 26.19 22.99 8.84
C ALA A 123 27.09 24.07 8.22
N SER A 124 28.36 23.73 8.03
CA SER A 124 29.39 24.56 7.45
C SER A 124 29.32 24.70 5.93
N GLU A 125 28.67 23.79 5.20
CA GLU A 125 28.80 23.74 3.74
C GLU A 125 27.88 24.74 3.02
N TYR A 126 26.71 25.03 3.61
CA TYR A 126 25.81 26.08 3.10
C TYR A 126 26.33 27.50 3.36
N GLU A 127 27.15 27.70 4.38
CA GLU A 127 27.76 29.01 4.66
C GLU A 127 28.94 29.34 3.72
N SER A 128 29.53 28.32 3.08
CA SER A 128 30.59 28.50 2.08
C SER A 128 30.08 28.83 0.68
N ALA A 129 28.89 28.35 0.29
CA ALA A 129 28.37 28.57 -1.06
C ALA A 129 28.03 30.05 -1.34
N ASP A 130 27.51 30.77 -0.33
CA ASP A 130 27.19 32.19 -0.45
C ASP A 130 28.43 33.10 -0.44
N ARG A 131 29.58 32.62 0.06
CA ARG A 131 30.84 33.39 0.07
C ARG A 131 31.57 33.42 -1.27
N PHE A 132 31.26 32.53 -2.21
CA PHE A 132 31.94 32.48 -3.51
C PHE A 132 31.12 33.05 -4.70
N GLY A 133 29.91 33.56 -4.44
CA GLY A 133 28.98 34.01 -5.48
C GLY A 133 29.21 35.40 -6.09
N THR A 134 30.34 36.08 -5.84
CA THR A 134 30.59 37.43 -6.39
C THR A 134 32.00 37.63 -6.94
N ARG A 135 32.42 36.83 -7.94
CA ARG A 135 33.30 37.30 -9.04
C ARG A 135 33.61 36.21 -10.07
N SER A 136 32.88 36.23 -11.18
CA SER A 136 33.40 35.86 -12.50
C SER A 136 32.58 36.68 -13.51
N ARG A 137 32.88 37.98 -13.62
CA ARG A 137 33.68 38.52 -14.73
C ARG A 137 33.25 37.86 -16.05
N THR A 138 32.34 38.54 -16.72
CA THR A 138 32.10 38.51 -18.16
C THR A 138 33.41 38.29 -18.92
N GLU A 139 33.59 37.09 -19.46
CA GLU A 139 34.42 36.91 -20.64
C GLU A 139 33.45 36.85 -21.82
N ASP A 140 33.33 37.98 -22.51
CA ASP A 140 32.62 38.05 -23.78
C ASP A 140 33.26 37.05 -24.75
N PRO A 141 32.45 36.22 -25.45
CA PRO A 141 33.00 35.29 -26.41
C PRO A 141 33.69 36.06 -27.55
N VAL A 142 35.00 35.85 -27.68
CA VAL A 142 35.81 36.38 -28.79
C VAL A 142 35.25 35.80 -30.10
N PRO A 143 34.83 36.62 -31.07
CA PRO A 143 34.37 36.13 -32.36
C PRO A 143 35.51 35.40 -33.09
N PRO A 144 35.25 34.26 -33.75
CA PRO A 144 36.28 33.59 -34.53
C PRO A 144 36.71 34.49 -35.71
N GLU A 145 38.03 34.61 -35.91
CA GLU A 145 38.58 35.36 -37.04
C GLU A 145 38.10 34.74 -38.38
N PRO A 146 37.71 35.56 -39.37
CA PRO A 146 37.37 35.06 -40.68
C PRO A 146 38.63 34.53 -41.37
N HIS A 147 38.67 33.22 -41.56
CA HIS A 147 39.65 32.52 -42.39
C HIS A 147 39.56 33.04 -43.84
N SER A 148 40.36 34.06 -44.15
CA SER A 148 41.01 34.19 -45.46
C SER A 148 42.02 33.03 -45.54
N TRP A 149 42.16 32.28 -46.63
CA TRP A 149 42.61 32.65 -47.96
C TRP A 149 42.32 31.48 -48.92
N ARG A 150 41.87 31.78 -50.14
CA ARG A 150 42.46 31.39 -51.44
C ARG A 150 42.48 29.90 -51.80
#